data_AF-A0A0S8H1V0-F1
#
_entry.id   AF-A0A0S8H1V0-F1
#
_cell.length_a   1.000
_cell.length_b   1.000
_cell.length_c   1.000
_cell.angle_alpha   90.00
_cell.angle_beta   90.00
_cell.angle_gamma   90.00
#
_symmetry.space_group_name_H-M   'P 1'
#
loop_
_entity.id
_entity.type
_entity.pdbx_description
1 polymer ?
#
loop_
_entity_poly.entity_id
_entity_poly.type
_entity_poly.pdbx_seq_one_letter_code
_entity_poly.pdbx_strand_id
1 'polypeptide(L)' 'NGDGRIDYRDADIVYDIIDEMYGQPWYAPFIGGLGRYKRTKHHGPFVHVDTRGFHARWGT' A
#
# COMPACT_ATOMS: atom_id res chain seq x y z
N ASN A 1 7.74 7.58 7.87
CA ASN A 1 8.32 7.00 9.12
C ASN A 1 8.92 8.06 10.07
N GLY A 2 8.82 9.36 9.77
CA GLY A 2 9.29 10.42 10.67
C GLY A 2 10.80 10.66 10.65
N ASP A 3 11.55 10.06 9.71
CA ASP A 3 13.01 10.20 9.63
C ASP A 3 13.49 11.43 8.83
N GLY A 4 12.56 12.28 8.37
CA GLY A 4 12.84 13.47 7.57
C GLY A 4 13.18 13.20 6.11
N ARG A 5 13.07 11.95 5.64
CA ARG A 5 13.26 11.55 4.25
C ARG A 5 11.91 11.17 3.63
N ILE A 6 11.84 11.28 2.31
CA ILE A 6 10.69 10.80 1.52
C ILE A 6 11.22 9.68 0.63
N ASP A 7 11.00 8.43 1.06
CA ASP A 7 11.51 7.23 0.38
C ASP A 7 10.61 6.00 0.53
N TYR A 8 11.08 4.84 0.04
CA TYR A 8 10.28 3.62 -0.02
C TYR A 8 9.75 3.17 1.35
N ARG A 9 10.44 3.50 2.45
CA ARG A 9 10.02 3.15 3.81
C ARG A 9 8.75 3.88 4.25
N ASP A 10 8.42 5.00 3.61
CA ASP A 10 7.13 5.66 3.82
C ASP A 10 5.99 4.88 3.18
N ALA A 11 6.22 4.29 2.00
CA ALA A 11 5.24 3.41 1.37
C ALA A 11 5.02 2.11 2.17
N ASP A 12 6.04 1.62 2.89
CA ASP A 12 5.90 0.47 3.79
C ASP A 12 4.87 0.73 4.90
N ILE A 13 4.93 1.90 5.54
CA ILE A 13 3.97 2.26 6.59
C ILE A 13 2.56 2.35 6.05
N VAL A 14 2.38 2.98 4.88
CA VAL A 14 1.06 3.08 4.24
C VAL A 14 0.55 1.70 3.83
N TYR A 15 1.44 0.83 3.36
CA TYR A 15 1.12 -0.54 3.01
C TYR A 15 0.61 -1.29 4.25
N ASP A 16 1.33 -1.22 5.37
CA ASP A 16 0.98 -1.92 6.61
C ASP A 16 -0.38 -1.43 7.15
N ILE A 17 -0.61 -0.11 7.17
CA ILE A 17 -1.91 0.48 7.58
C ILE A 17 -3.07 -0.08 6.74
N ILE A 18 -2.88 -0.24 5.43
CA ILE A 18 -3.92 -0.77 4.54
C ILE A 18 -4.06 -2.29 4.71
N ASP A 19 -2.95 -3.01 4.88
CA ASP A 19 -2.94 -4.46 5.11
C ASP A 19 -3.69 -4.82 6.41
N GLU A 20 -3.56 -4.00 7.45
CA GLU A 20 -4.31 -4.14 8.72
C GLU A 20 -5.83 -3.96 8.58
N MET A 21 -6.31 -3.32 7.51
CA MET A 21 -7.74 -3.18 7.25
C MET A 21 -8.36 -4.47 6.70
N TYR A 22 -7.56 -5.40 6.21
CA TYR A 22 -8.07 -6.69 5.74
C TYR A 22 -8.73 -7.45 6.90
N GLY A 23 -9.89 -8.05 6.62
CA GLY A 23 -10.72 -8.73 7.61
C GLY A 23 -11.72 -7.82 8.34
N GLN A 24 -11.61 -6.50 8.20
CA GLN A 24 -12.63 -5.58 8.70
C GLN A 24 -13.89 -5.66 7.82
N PRO A 25 -15.12 -5.79 8.39
CA PRO A 25 -16.34 -5.92 7.60
C PRO A 25 -16.57 -4.78 6.61
N TRP A 26 -16.24 -3.54 7.02
CA TRP A 26 -16.37 -2.36 6.17
C TRP A 26 -15.36 -2.33 5.02
N TYR A 27 -14.24 -3.05 5.16
CA TYR A 27 -13.19 -3.11 4.15
C TYR A 27 -13.44 -4.21 3.10
N ALA A 28 -14.43 -5.08 3.33
CA ALA A 28 -14.78 -6.17 2.41
C ALA A 28 -14.95 -5.75 0.93
N PRO A 29 -15.56 -4.58 0.60
CA PRO A 29 -15.68 -4.12 -0.78
C PRO A 29 -14.33 -3.74 -1.44
N PHE A 30 -13.28 -3.53 -0.64
CA PHE A 30 -11.98 -3.08 -1.10
C PHE A 30 -10.94 -4.20 -1.16
N ILE A 31 -11.35 -5.46 -0.94
CA ILE A 31 -10.45 -6.62 -1.05
C ILE A 31 -9.89 -6.71 -2.47
N GLY A 32 -8.57 -6.83 -2.58
CA GLY A 32 -7.90 -7.01 -3.86
C GLY A 32 -6.38 -7.02 -3.76
N GLY A 33 -5.73 -6.37 -4.72
CA GLY A 33 -4.28 -6.24 -4.78
C GLY A 33 -3.73 -5.07 -3.97
N LEU A 34 -2.53 -5.26 -3.41
CA LEU A 34 -1.79 -4.24 -2.68
C LEU A 34 -0.32 -4.28 -3.11
N GLY A 35 0.22 -3.14 -3.54
CA GLY A 35 1.61 -3.03 -3.95
C GLY A 35 2.22 -1.71 -3.53
N ARG A 36 3.45 -1.75 -3.04
CA ARG A 36 4.24 -0.56 -2.67
C ARG A 36 5.30 -0.26 -3.72
N TYR A 37 5.43 1.01 -4.09
CA TYR A 37 6.31 1.47 -5.16
C TYR A 37 7.30 2.53 -4.68
N LYS A 38 8.54 2.41 -5.16
CA LYS A 38 9.60 3.40 -4.94
C LYS A 38 9.23 4.72 -5.60
N ARG A 39 9.75 5.82 -5.05
CA ARG A 39 9.66 7.13 -5.69
C ARG A 39 10.22 7.08 -7.10
N THR A 40 9.63 7.86 -7.98
CA THR A 40 10.15 8.14 -9.32
C THR A 40 10.65 9.59 -9.40
N LYS A 41 11.02 10.04 -10.59
CA LYS A 41 11.31 11.46 -10.83
C LYS A 41 10.06 12.36 -10.69
N HIS A 42 8.87 11.80 -10.93
CA HIS A 42 7.62 12.56 -11.03
C HIS A 42 6.70 12.38 -9.83
N HIS A 43 6.82 11.27 -9.10
CA HIS A 43 5.97 10.93 -7.97
C HIS A 43 6.79 10.45 -6.78
N GLY A 44 6.32 10.78 -5.57
CA GLY A 44 6.84 10.21 -4.33
C GLY A 44 6.62 8.69 -4.25
N PRO A 45 7.08 8.05 -3.17
CA PRO A 45 6.73 6.67 -2.87
C PRO A 45 5.20 6.56 -2.70
N PHE A 46 4.59 5.49 -3.17
CA PHE A 46 3.14 5.32 -3.12
C PHE A 46 2.73 3.86 -2.98
N VAL A 47 1.48 3.65 -2.54
CA VAL A 47 0.84 2.35 -2.49
C VAL A 47 -0.29 2.31 -3.52
N HIS A 48 -0.32 1.26 -4.32
CA HIS A 48 -1.41 0.96 -5.22
C HIS A 48 -2.36 -0.03 -4.53
N VAL A 49 -3.63 0.32 -4.47
CA VAL A 49 -4.72 -0.55 -4.04
C VAL A 49 -5.59 -0.84 -5.24
N ASP A 50 -5.90 -2.11 -5.47
CA ASP A 50 -6.96 -2.50 -6.38
C ASP A 50 -8.01 -3.31 -5.61
N THR A 51 -9.24 -3.32 -6.14
CA THR A 51 -10.40 -3.96 -5.51
C THR A 51 -10.91 -5.12 -6.35
N ARG A 52 -10.01 -5.93 -6.95
CA ARG A 52 -10.36 -7.03 -7.86
C ARG A 52 -11.09 -8.21 -7.20
N GLY A 53 -11.29 -8.16 -5.88
CA GLY A 53 -12.03 -9.17 -5.12
C GLY A 53 -11.20 -10.36 -4.65
N PHE A 54 -9.89 -10.39 -4.90
CA PHE A 54 -8.99 -11.44 -4.39
C PHE A 54 -7.62 -10.89 -4.00
N HIS A 55 -7.05 -11.46 -2.95
CA HIS A 55 -5.75 -11.07 -2.41
C HIS A 55 -4.64 -11.20 -3.46
N ALA A 56 -3.97 -10.10 -3.77
CA ALA A 56 -2.75 -10.07 -4.57
C ALA A 56 -1.71 -9.13 -3.95
N ARG A 57 -0.42 -9.45 -4.05
CA ARG A 57 0.68 -8.62 -3.54
C ARG A 57 1.77 -8.46 -4.58
N TRP A 58 2.33 -7.26 -4.70
CA TRP A 58 3.37 -6.95 -5.70
C TRP A 58 4.54 -6.16 -5.11
N GLY A 59 5.71 -6.31 -5.74
CA GLY A 59 6.90 -5.53 -5.41
C GLY A 59 7.69 -6.07 -4.21
N THR A 60 7.88 -7.39 -4.14
CA THR A 60 8.83 -8.04 -3.21
C THR A 60 10.24 -7.49 -3.38
#